data_AF-A0A7C7C6Z2-F1
#
_entry.id   AF-A0A7C7C6Z2-F1
#
_cell.length_a   1.000
_cell.length_b   1.000
_cell.length_c   1.000
_cell.angle_alpha   90.00
_cell.angle_beta   90.00
_cell.angle_gamma   90.00
#
_symmetry.space_group_name_H-M   'P 1'
#
loop_
_entity.id
_entity.type
_entity.pdbx_description
1 polymer ?
#
loop_
_entity_poly.entity_id
_entity_poly.type
_entity_poly.pdbx_seq_one_letter_code
_entity_poly.pdbx_strand_id
1 'polypeptide(L)'
;MVLGVDISTSITGFAVVTDNVLVYYDSIDLRKYNGVFAKTIAMKEKLMDIYEMYQLDNDEKLQGDSEFPIEHIYIEQSLHMFMGGKSSAKTLSTLTRFNGIVSWLLFELFEIEPQFIGASSARKRAGIKVPRGEKAKKVVLKYLLDNEPTFKVQYTHKGNPKPESFDRADAIIIARAGDIIEREKETQDSV
;
A
#
# COMPACT_ATOMS: atom_id res chain seq x y z
N MET A 1 0.36 -12.25 -8.34
CA MET A 1 1.10 -11.32 -7.41
C MET A 1 0.15 -10.47 -6.55
N VAL A 2 0.62 -9.90 -5.43
CA VAL A 2 -0.18 -9.04 -4.52
C VAL A 2 0.28 -7.57 -4.53
N LEU A 3 -0.65 -6.64 -4.81
CA LEU A 3 -0.46 -5.19 -4.66
C LEU A 3 -0.99 -4.71 -3.30
N GLY A 4 -0.11 -4.17 -2.45
CA GLY A 4 -0.46 -3.48 -1.21
C GLY A 4 -0.45 -1.96 -1.37
N VAL A 5 -1.47 -1.29 -0.83
CA VAL A 5 -1.64 0.16 -0.92
C VAL A 5 -1.92 0.78 0.46
N ASP A 6 -1.11 1.75 0.87
CA ASP A 6 -1.36 2.63 2.03
C ASP A 6 -1.87 3.99 1.54
N ILE A 7 -3.20 4.14 1.48
CA ILE A 7 -3.85 5.31 0.90
C ILE A 7 -3.87 6.47 1.89
N SER A 8 -3.26 7.58 1.50
CA SER A 8 -3.33 8.83 2.24
C SER A 8 -3.41 10.03 1.32
N THR A 9 -4.07 11.09 1.80
CA THR A 9 -4.22 12.34 1.04
C THR A 9 -2.92 13.15 0.94
N SER A 10 -1.88 12.78 1.68
CA SER A 10 -0.58 13.47 1.65
C SER A 10 0.45 12.69 0.85
N ILE A 11 0.72 11.44 1.22
CA ILE A 11 1.62 10.55 0.52
C ILE A 11 0.92 9.19 0.51
N THR A 12 0.82 8.56 -0.65
CA THR A 12 0.29 7.19 -0.77
C THR A 12 1.42 6.26 -1.14
N GLY A 13 1.55 5.14 -0.42
CA GLY A 13 2.55 4.11 -0.68
C GLY A 13 1.98 2.93 -1.45
N PHE A 14 2.82 2.30 -2.26
CA PHE A 14 2.53 1.09 -3.03
C PHE A 14 3.65 0.07 -2.83
N ALA A 15 3.29 -1.21 -2.82
CA ALA A 15 4.25 -2.30 -2.89
C ALA A 15 3.65 -3.50 -3.62
N VAL A 16 4.45 -4.22 -4.39
CA VAL A 16 4.08 -5.50 -4.99
C VAL A 16 4.95 -6.58 -4.40
N VAL A 17 4.32 -7.65 -3.93
CA VAL A 17 4.96 -8.82 -3.32
C VAL A 17 4.46 -10.08 -4.02
N THR A 18 5.36 -11.05 -4.18
CA THR A 18 5.05 -12.40 -4.63
C THR A 18 5.93 -13.38 -3.89
N ASP A 19 5.38 -14.48 -3.38
CA ASP A 19 6.13 -15.49 -2.63
C ASP A 19 6.96 -14.91 -1.47
N ASN A 20 6.41 -13.91 -0.79
CA ASN A 20 7.08 -13.13 0.25
C ASN A 20 8.35 -12.38 -0.21
N VAL A 21 8.57 -12.26 -1.53
CA VAL A 21 9.61 -11.44 -2.17
C VAL A 21 9.04 -10.08 -2.54
N LEU A 22 9.69 -9.01 -2.10
CA LEU A 22 9.36 -7.65 -2.51
C LEU A 22 9.90 -7.39 -3.92
N VAL A 23 9.02 -7.16 -4.89
CA VAL A 23 9.40 -6.94 -6.30
C VAL A 23 9.31 -5.48 -6.72
N TYR A 24 8.45 -4.69 -6.06
CA TYR A 24 8.33 -3.26 -6.30
C TYR A 24 7.82 -2.54 -5.07
N TYR A 25 8.27 -1.30 -4.90
CA TYR A 25 7.69 -0.37 -3.95
C TYR A 25 7.92 1.06 -4.41
N ASP A 26 6.92 1.91 -4.26
CA ASP A 26 7.01 3.34 -4.58
C ASP A 26 6.00 4.15 -3.77
N SER A 27 6.04 5.46 -3.89
CA SER A 27 5.08 6.37 -3.29
C SER A 27 4.81 7.57 -4.18
N ILE A 28 3.61 8.12 -4.09
CA ILE A 28 3.27 9.41 -4.69
C ILE A 28 3.07 10.47 -3.60
N ASP A 29 3.81 11.58 -3.70
CA ASP A 29 3.57 12.77 -2.87
C ASP A 29 2.45 13.62 -3.49
N LEU A 30 1.30 13.58 -2.83
CA LEU A 30 0.08 14.27 -3.21
C LEU A 30 -0.03 15.68 -2.61
N ARG A 31 0.89 16.10 -1.73
CA ARG A 31 0.83 17.41 -1.05
C ARG A 31 0.91 18.59 -2.02
N LYS A 32 1.54 18.39 -3.18
CA LYS A 32 1.66 19.41 -4.24
C LYS A 32 0.39 19.59 -5.08
N TYR A 33 -0.62 18.73 -4.93
CA TYR A 33 -1.88 18.80 -5.67
C TYR A 33 -3.01 19.35 -4.81
N ASN A 34 -3.75 20.33 -5.34
CA ASN A 34 -4.77 21.05 -4.62
C ASN A 34 -6.16 20.42 -4.77
N GLY A 35 -6.75 20.04 -3.64
CA GLY A 35 -8.09 19.46 -3.61
C GLY A 35 -8.15 17.98 -4.01
N VAL A 36 -9.33 17.38 -3.84
CA VAL A 36 -9.51 15.93 -4.03
C VAL A 36 -9.33 15.52 -5.50
N PHE A 37 -9.87 16.30 -6.44
CA PHE A 37 -9.85 15.97 -7.87
C PHE A 37 -8.43 15.99 -8.47
N ALA A 38 -7.62 17.01 -8.17
CA ALA A 38 -6.23 17.05 -8.65
C ALA A 38 -5.40 15.89 -8.10
N LYS A 39 -5.64 15.51 -6.83
CA LYS A 39 -5.02 14.32 -6.23
C LYS A 39 -5.49 13.03 -6.89
N THR A 40 -6.78 12.93 -7.23
CA THR A 40 -7.34 11.77 -7.93
C THR A 40 -6.76 11.62 -9.34
N ILE A 41 -6.55 12.70 -10.08
CA ILE A 41 -5.90 12.65 -11.41
C ILE A 41 -4.48 12.13 -11.28
N ALA A 42 -3.68 12.72 -10.39
CA ALA A 42 -2.29 12.27 -10.16
C ALA A 42 -2.21 10.83 -9.64
N MET A 43 -3.18 10.42 -8.81
CA MET A 43 -3.31 9.04 -8.37
C MET A 43 -3.63 8.10 -9.54
N LYS A 44 -4.57 8.47 -10.41
CA LYS A 44 -4.94 7.67 -11.58
C LYS A 44 -3.74 7.47 -12.52
N GLU A 45 -2.97 8.53 -12.79
CA GLU A 45 -1.70 8.42 -13.54
C GLU A 45 -0.75 7.40 -12.91
N LYS A 46 -0.53 7.50 -11.59
CA LYS A 46 0.36 6.57 -10.89
C LYS A 46 -0.16 5.12 -10.89
N LEU A 47 -1.47 4.92 -10.82
CA LEU A 47 -2.09 3.59 -10.91
C LEU A 47 -1.98 3.02 -12.32
N MET A 48 -2.11 3.85 -13.37
CA MET A 48 -1.87 3.44 -14.75
C MET A 48 -0.43 2.99 -14.96
N ASP A 49 0.57 3.70 -14.41
CA ASP A 49 1.97 3.25 -14.48
C ASP A 49 2.13 1.83 -13.89
N ILE A 50 1.53 1.56 -12.73
CA ILE A 50 1.60 0.23 -12.09
C ILE A 50 0.84 -0.81 -12.91
N TYR A 51 -0.32 -0.44 -13.47
CA TYR A 51 -1.09 -1.32 -14.34
C TYR A 51 -0.28 -1.71 -15.58
N GLU A 52 0.29 -0.73 -16.28
CA GLU A 52 1.15 -0.98 -17.44
C GLU A 52 2.34 -1.88 -17.08
N MET A 53 2.97 -1.67 -15.93
CA MET A 53 4.12 -2.48 -15.48
C MET A 53 3.80 -3.95 -15.22
N TYR A 54 2.56 -4.28 -14.82
CA TYR A 54 2.22 -5.60 -14.29
C TYR A 54 1.11 -6.32 -15.03
N GLN A 55 0.27 -5.63 -15.79
CA GLN A 55 -0.85 -6.19 -16.52
C GLN A 55 -0.62 -6.20 -18.03
N LEU A 56 0.28 -5.35 -18.53
CA LEU A 56 0.62 -5.30 -19.94
C LEU A 56 2.02 -5.88 -20.14
N ASP A 57 2.12 -6.95 -20.92
CA ASP A 57 3.40 -7.37 -21.49
C ASP A 57 3.82 -6.40 -22.60
N ASN A 58 5.12 -6.33 -22.91
CA ASN A 58 5.67 -5.53 -24.02
C ASN A 58 5.26 -6.05 -25.42
N ASP A 59 4.29 -6.95 -25.52
CA ASP A 59 3.84 -7.58 -26.76
C ASP A 59 2.55 -6.93 -27.26
N GLU A 60 2.41 -6.76 -28.57
CA GLU A 60 1.32 -6.02 -29.25
C GLU A 60 -0.10 -6.62 -29.09
N LYS A 61 -0.31 -7.55 -28.14
CA LYS A 61 -1.60 -8.19 -27.91
C LYS A 61 -2.47 -7.32 -27.01
N LEU A 62 -3.66 -6.98 -27.51
CA LEU A 62 -4.71 -6.25 -26.79
C LEU A 62 -5.33 -7.02 -25.60
N GLN A 63 -4.79 -8.19 -25.24
CA GLN A 63 -5.19 -8.96 -24.05
C GLN A 63 -3.96 -9.03 -23.15
N GLY A 64 -4.09 -8.45 -21.95
CA GLY A 64 -3.04 -8.33 -20.94
C GLY A 64 -2.66 -9.69 -20.34
N ASP A 65 -1.85 -10.44 -21.07
CA ASP A 65 -1.32 -11.74 -20.64
C ASP A 65 0.08 -11.56 -20.04
N SER A 66 0.21 -10.69 -19.02
CA SER A 66 1.47 -10.60 -18.25
C SER A 66 1.87 -11.98 -17.71
N GLU A 67 3.14 -12.36 -17.81
CA GLU A 67 3.64 -13.62 -17.23
C GLU A 67 3.44 -13.64 -15.70
N PHE A 68 3.44 -12.47 -15.06
CA PHE A 68 3.30 -12.33 -13.62
C PHE A 68 2.34 -11.19 -13.23
N PRO A 69 1.02 -11.38 -13.42
CA PRO A 69 0.06 -10.32 -13.17
C PRO A 69 -0.15 -10.07 -11.68
N ILE A 70 -0.61 -8.85 -11.36
CA ILE A 70 -1.25 -8.60 -10.06
C ILE A 70 -2.61 -9.30 -10.10
N GLU A 71 -2.88 -10.14 -9.11
CA GLU A 71 -4.12 -10.94 -8.99
C GLU A 71 -4.92 -10.56 -7.74
N HIS A 72 -4.24 -9.97 -6.75
CA HIS A 72 -4.86 -9.57 -5.49
C HIS A 72 -4.42 -8.16 -5.09
N ILE A 73 -5.37 -7.39 -4.55
CA ILE A 73 -5.13 -6.03 -4.08
C ILE A 73 -5.53 -5.93 -2.61
N TYR A 74 -4.64 -5.40 -1.78
CA TYR A 74 -4.87 -5.17 -0.36
C TYR A 74 -4.66 -3.69 0.00
N ILE A 75 -5.59 -3.14 0.78
CA ILE A 75 -5.59 -1.73 1.20
C ILE A 75 -5.59 -1.66 2.73
N GLU A 76 -4.83 -0.71 3.30
CA GLU A 76 -4.97 -0.39 4.73
C GLU A 76 -6.39 0.12 5.04
N GLN A 77 -7.06 -0.55 5.98
CA GLN A 77 -8.39 -0.15 6.44
C GLN A 77 -8.37 1.23 7.11
N SER A 78 -9.21 2.15 6.63
CA SER A 78 -9.40 3.46 7.26
C SER A 78 -9.96 3.32 8.68
N LEU A 79 -9.42 4.08 9.63
CA LEU A 79 -9.95 4.13 11.00
C LEU A 79 -11.33 4.80 11.03
N HIS A 80 -12.37 4.07 11.42
CA HIS A 80 -13.74 4.56 11.56
C HIS A 80 -14.03 5.31 12.87
N MET A 81 -13.01 5.54 13.70
CA MET A 81 -13.20 6.03 15.07
C MET A 81 -13.25 7.56 15.12
N PHE A 82 -14.45 8.14 15.23
CA PHE A 82 -14.65 9.53 15.68
C PHE A 82 -14.38 9.64 17.19
N MET A 83 -13.12 9.48 17.61
CA MET A 83 -12.74 9.67 19.00
C MET A 83 -12.37 11.14 19.26
N GLY A 84 -12.97 11.74 20.29
CA GLY A 84 -12.60 13.07 20.74
C GLY A 84 -11.08 13.17 20.98
N GLY A 85 -10.42 14.13 20.33
CA GLY A 85 -8.99 14.42 20.50
C GLY A 85 -8.02 13.83 19.45
N LYS A 86 -8.49 13.07 18.45
CA LYS A 86 -7.64 12.54 17.36
C LYS A 86 -8.21 12.90 15.99
N SER A 87 -7.48 13.74 15.23
CA SER A 87 -7.82 14.27 13.91
C SER A 87 -9.18 14.99 13.83
N SER A 88 -9.25 16.11 13.11
CA SER A 88 -10.55 16.80 12.96
C SER A 88 -11.53 15.90 12.19
N ALA A 89 -12.84 15.99 12.46
CA ALA A 89 -13.86 15.30 11.69
C ALA A 89 -13.70 15.57 10.17
N LYS A 90 -13.32 16.81 9.81
CA LYS A 90 -13.00 17.21 8.44
C LYS A 90 -11.85 16.38 7.84
N THR A 91 -10.78 16.14 8.59
CA THR A 91 -9.64 15.33 8.15
C THR A 91 -10.04 13.88 7.93
N LEU A 92 -10.80 13.30 8.87
CA LEU A 92 -11.28 11.93 8.78
C LEU A 92 -12.22 11.75 7.58
N SER A 93 -13.22 12.62 7.41
CA SER A 93 -14.12 12.59 6.24
C SER A 93 -13.36 12.75 4.92
N THR A 94 -12.32 13.60 4.88
CA THR A 94 -11.49 13.77 3.68
C THR A 94 -10.70 12.50 3.36
N LEU A 95 -10.10 11.87 4.37
CA LEU A 95 -9.35 10.63 4.19
C LEU A 95 -10.26 9.49 3.76
N THR A 96 -11.40 9.28 4.42
CA THR A 96 -12.37 8.24 4.06
C THR A 96 -12.91 8.43 2.66
N ARG A 97 -13.25 9.68 2.28
CA ARG A 97 -13.68 9.99 0.90
C ARG A 97 -12.60 9.65 -0.11
N PHE A 98 -11.36 10.02 0.16
CA PHE A 98 -10.26 9.77 -0.76
C PHE A 98 -9.93 8.28 -0.85
N ASN A 99 -9.93 7.56 0.27
CA ASN A 99 -9.75 6.12 0.33
C ASN A 99 -10.79 5.39 -0.54
N GLY A 100 -12.07 5.76 -0.43
CA GLY A 100 -13.13 5.22 -1.29
C GLY A 100 -12.91 5.50 -2.79
N ILE A 101 -12.50 6.73 -3.16
CA ILE A 101 -12.20 7.08 -4.55
C ILE A 101 -11.05 6.24 -5.11
N VAL A 102 -9.95 6.11 -4.36
CA VAL A 102 -8.79 5.33 -4.82
C VAL A 102 -9.09 3.84 -4.86
N SER A 103 -9.90 3.33 -3.93
CA SER A 103 -10.36 1.93 -3.96
C SER A 103 -11.19 1.65 -5.21
N TRP A 104 -12.07 2.58 -5.60
CA TRP A 104 -12.82 2.48 -6.85
C TRP A 104 -11.92 2.55 -8.08
N LEU A 105 -10.90 3.42 -8.09
CA LEU A 105 -9.93 3.48 -9.20
C LEU A 105 -9.15 2.18 -9.36
N LEU A 106 -8.75 1.54 -8.25
CA LEU A 106 -8.09 0.24 -8.27
C LEU A 106 -9.01 -0.83 -8.87
N PHE A 107 -10.27 -0.89 -8.43
CA PHE A 107 -11.25 -1.81 -8.99
C PHE A 107 -11.53 -1.55 -10.48
N GLU A 108 -11.76 -0.29 -10.86
CA GLU A 108 -12.01 0.11 -12.26
C GLU A 108 -10.85 -0.28 -13.18
N LEU A 109 -9.61 -0.08 -12.72
CA LEU A 109 -8.44 -0.27 -13.57
C LEU A 109 -7.99 -1.74 -13.63
N PHE A 110 -7.98 -2.44 -12.50
CA PHE A 110 -7.44 -3.80 -12.41
C PHE A 110 -8.52 -4.88 -12.54
N GLU A 111 -9.81 -4.53 -12.46
CA GLU A 111 -10.94 -5.47 -12.39
C GLU A 111 -10.83 -6.47 -11.21
N ILE A 112 -10.04 -6.12 -10.18
CA ILE A 112 -9.82 -6.90 -8.97
C ILE A 112 -10.45 -6.15 -7.79
N GLU A 113 -11.32 -6.83 -7.04
CA GLU A 113 -11.94 -6.26 -5.84
C GLU A 113 -10.88 -6.12 -4.71
N PRO A 114 -10.59 -4.89 -4.22
CA PRO A 114 -9.61 -4.71 -3.16
C PRO A 114 -10.09 -5.24 -1.81
N GLN A 115 -9.23 -5.99 -1.12
CA GLN A 115 -9.47 -6.42 0.25
C GLN A 115 -8.89 -5.42 1.25
N PHE A 116 -9.56 -5.24 2.39
CA PHE A 116 -9.13 -4.30 3.43
C PHE A 116 -8.54 -5.03 4.63
N ILE A 117 -7.40 -4.56 5.11
CA ILE A 117 -6.76 -5.10 6.31
C ILE A 117 -6.42 -4.00 7.31
N GLY A 118 -6.75 -4.22 8.58
CA GLY A 118 -6.37 -3.30 9.65
C GLY A 118 -4.86 -3.31 9.87
N ALA A 119 -4.25 -2.13 10.04
CA ALA A 119 -2.80 -1.96 10.15
C ALA A 119 -2.15 -2.85 11.24
N SER A 120 -2.83 -3.06 12.36
CA SER A 120 -2.34 -3.93 13.44
C SER A 120 -2.36 -5.40 13.05
N SER A 121 -3.38 -5.83 12.31
CA SER A 121 -3.48 -7.19 11.78
C SER A 121 -2.42 -7.44 10.72
N ALA A 122 -2.20 -6.48 9.81
CA ALA A 122 -1.16 -6.56 8.79
C ALA A 122 0.23 -6.70 9.41
N ARG A 123 0.60 -5.83 10.36
CA ARG A 123 1.86 -5.93 11.10
C ARG A 123 2.04 -7.28 11.80
N LYS A 124 0.99 -7.78 12.46
CA LYS A 124 1.03 -9.08 13.15
C LYS A 124 1.28 -10.22 12.16
N ARG A 125 0.60 -10.23 11.02
CA ARG A 125 0.79 -11.23 9.96
C ARG A 125 2.20 -11.16 9.37
N ALA A 126 2.74 -9.96 9.16
CA ALA A 126 4.11 -9.75 8.71
C ALA A 126 5.19 -10.05 9.79
N GLY A 127 4.82 -10.62 10.94
CA GLY A 127 5.76 -10.99 12.01
C GLY A 127 6.28 -9.80 12.84
N ILE A 128 5.69 -8.61 12.72
CA ILE A 128 6.16 -7.40 13.40
C ILE A 128 5.42 -7.22 14.73
N LYS A 129 6.14 -7.43 15.83
CA LYS A 129 5.65 -7.14 17.18
C LYS A 129 6.03 -5.72 17.58
N VAL A 130 5.03 -4.86 17.77
CA VAL A 130 5.24 -3.48 18.27
C VAL A 130 5.24 -3.49 19.80
N PRO A 131 6.36 -3.14 20.47
CA PRO A 131 6.40 -3.07 21.93
C PRO A 131 5.47 -1.99 22.48
N ARG A 132 4.99 -2.17 23.72
CA ARG A 132 4.12 -1.19 24.38
C ARG A 132 4.88 0.11 24.61
N GLY A 133 4.31 1.23 24.16
CA GLY A 133 4.92 2.56 24.28
C GLY A 133 5.77 2.99 23.09
N GLU A 134 6.05 2.09 22.14
CA GLU A 134 6.79 2.44 20.93
C GLU A 134 5.90 2.91 19.78
N LYS A 135 6.48 3.74 18.91
CA LYS A 135 5.79 4.24 17.71
C LYS A 135 5.87 3.18 16.61
N ALA A 136 4.72 2.60 16.25
CA ALA A 136 4.62 1.55 15.24
C ALA A 136 5.38 1.86 13.93
N LYS A 137 5.22 3.07 13.36
CA LYS A 137 5.92 3.49 12.13
C LYS A 137 7.45 3.38 12.24
N LYS A 138 8.04 3.65 13.42
CA LYS A 138 9.50 3.51 13.62
C LYS A 138 9.92 2.05 13.70
N VAL A 139 9.13 1.22 14.39
CA VAL A 139 9.39 -0.22 14.52
C VAL A 139 9.33 -0.90 13.16
N VAL A 140 8.29 -0.59 12.36
CA VAL A 140 8.14 -1.11 11.00
C VAL A 140 9.31 -0.70 10.11
N LEU A 141 9.68 0.58 10.10
CA LEU A 141 10.80 1.06 9.29
C LEU A 141 12.11 0.35 9.68
N LYS A 142 12.39 0.22 10.97
CA LYS A 142 13.59 -0.49 11.46
C LYS A 142 13.57 -1.95 11.02
N TYR A 143 12.43 -2.62 11.20
CA TYR A 143 12.28 -4.02 10.79
C TYR A 143 12.60 -4.22 9.30
N LEU A 144 12.10 -3.34 8.42
CA LEU A 144 12.40 -3.42 6.99
C LEU A 144 13.87 -3.11 6.69
N LEU A 145 14.48 -2.12 7.35
CA LEU A 145 15.91 -1.85 7.18
C LEU A 145 16.80 -3.02 7.60
N ASP A 146 16.39 -3.77 8.64
CA ASP A 146 17.13 -4.91 9.17
C ASP A 146 16.91 -6.20 8.34
N ASN A 147 15.75 -6.36 7.69
CA ASN A 147 15.32 -7.64 7.09
C ASN A 147 15.01 -7.58 5.58
N GLU A 148 14.93 -6.40 4.97
CA GLU A 148 14.63 -6.23 3.55
C GLU A 148 15.76 -5.45 2.84
N PRO A 149 16.79 -6.14 2.31
CA PRO A 149 17.94 -5.50 1.69
C PRO A 149 17.59 -4.59 0.51
N THR A 150 16.48 -4.87 -0.19
CA THR A 150 16.02 -4.06 -1.32
C THR A 150 15.38 -2.73 -0.87
N PHE A 151 14.92 -2.65 0.38
CA PHE A 151 14.26 -1.46 0.89
C PHE A 151 15.27 -0.35 1.22
N LYS A 152 15.31 0.67 0.36
CA LYS A 152 16.19 1.84 0.51
C LYS A 152 15.45 3.06 1.05
N VAL A 153 16.02 3.65 2.10
CA VAL A 153 15.54 4.87 2.74
C VAL A 153 16.42 6.05 2.36
N GLN A 154 15.78 7.15 1.96
CA GLN A 154 16.46 8.42 1.81
C GLN A 154 16.38 9.21 3.12
N TYR A 155 17.47 9.88 3.48
CA TYR A 155 17.55 10.70 4.67
C TYR A 155 17.56 12.18 4.32
N THR A 156 16.92 12.97 5.18
CA THR A 156 17.04 14.42 5.17
C THR A 156 18.43 14.85 5.63
N HIS A 157 18.81 16.10 5.39
CA HIS A 157 20.08 16.65 5.88
C HIS A 157 20.26 16.53 7.41
N LYS A 158 19.15 16.48 8.16
CA LYS A 158 19.14 16.27 9.62
C LYS A 158 19.22 14.78 10.04
N GLY A 159 19.46 13.87 9.11
CA GLY A 159 19.55 12.43 9.37
C GLY A 159 18.21 11.73 9.65
N ASN A 160 17.07 12.42 9.49
CA ASN A 160 15.75 11.78 9.63
C ASN A 160 15.34 11.12 8.31
N PRO A 161 14.73 9.91 8.33
CA PRO A 161 14.10 9.32 7.16
C PRO A 161 13.11 10.30 6.53
N LYS A 162 13.13 10.39 5.20
CA LYS A 162 12.13 11.15 4.45
C LYS A 162 10.72 10.56 4.69
N PRO A 163 9.67 11.40 4.81
CA PRO A 163 8.30 10.95 5.11
C PRO A 163 7.82 9.78 4.25
N GLU A 164 8.11 9.84 2.95
CA GLU A 164 7.76 8.85 1.93
C GLU A 164 8.29 7.45 2.25
N SER A 165 9.35 7.35 3.06
CA SER A 165 9.88 6.06 3.51
C SER A 165 8.94 5.33 4.46
N PHE A 166 8.15 6.07 5.26
CA PHE A 166 7.18 5.45 6.16
C PHE A 166 5.96 4.94 5.40
N ASP A 167 5.44 5.71 4.44
CA ASP A 167 4.26 5.29 3.66
C ASP A 167 4.60 4.11 2.73
N ARG A 168 5.82 4.08 2.15
CA ARG A 168 6.33 2.88 1.44
C ARG A 168 6.47 1.68 2.37
N ALA A 169 6.98 1.90 3.58
CA ALA A 169 7.11 0.83 4.56
C ALA A 169 5.75 0.24 4.96
N ASP A 170 4.76 1.09 5.22
CA ASP A 170 3.41 0.66 5.57
C ASP A 170 2.79 -0.14 4.38
N ALA A 171 2.92 0.33 3.14
CA ALA A 171 2.46 -0.40 1.95
C ALA A 171 3.11 -1.78 1.76
N ILE A 172 4.42 -1.92 2.03
CA ILE A 172 5.12 -3.22 2.01
C ILE A 172 4.50 -4.18 3.03
N ILE A 173 4.16 -3.69 4.23
CA ILE A 173 3.52 -4.53 5.25
C ILE A 173 2.11 -4.95 4.81
N ILE A 174 1.35 -4.08 4.16
CA ILE A 174 0.04 -4.43 3.59
C ILE A 174 0.20 -5.52 2.52
N ALA A 175 1.12 -5.35 1.57
CA ALA A 175 1.36 -6.31 0.49
C ALA A 175 1.79 -7.68 1.03
N ARG A 176 2.76 -7.73 1.95
CA ARG A 176 3.21 -8.99 2.59
C ARG A 176 2.11 -9.67 3.38
N ALA A 177 1.30 -8.90 4.10
CA ALA A 177 0.17 -9.48 4.84
C ALA A 177 -0.87 -10.08 3.88
N GLY A 178 -1.10 -9.46 2.72
CA GLY A 178 -1.95 -10.00 1.66
C GLY A 178 -1.39 -11.28 1.06
N ASP A 179 -0.10 -11.31 0.69
CA ASP A 179 0.59 -12.51 0.17
C ASP A 179 0.46 -13.71 1.12
N ILE A 180 0.67 -13.48 2.42
CA ILE A 180 0.50 -14.52 3.44
C ILE A 180 -0.96 -15.02 3.49
N ILE A 181 -1.94 -14.12 3.39
CA ILE A 181 -3.37 -14.49 3.44
C ILE A 181 -3.74 -15.36 2.23
N GLU A 182 -3.32 -14.99 1.02
CA GLU A 182 -3.69 -15.75 -0.18
C GLU A 182 -3.05 -17.14 -0.19
N ARG A 183 -1.78 -17.24 0.23
CA ARG A 183 -1.09 -18.54 0.40
C ARG A 183 -1.74 -19.44 1.45
N GLU A 184 -2.24 -18.84 2.55
CA GLU A 184 -3.00 -19.57 3.57
C GLU A 184 -4.32 -20.13 3.00
N LYS A 185 -5.00 -19.41 2.07
CA LYS A 185 -6.23 -19.88 1.42
C LYS A 185 -5.95 -21.01 0.42
N GLU A 186 -4.95 -20.86 -0.44
CA GLU A 186 -4.55 -21.89 -1.42
C GLU A 186 -4.22 -23.23 -0.74
N THR A 187 -3.56 -23.17 0.42
CA THR A 187 -3.24 -24.38 1.20
C THR A 187 -4.49 -25.03 1.79
N GLN A 188 -5.51 -24.25 2.16
CA GLN A 188 -6.77 -24.79 2.72
C GLN A 188 -7.66 -25.39 1.64
N ASP A 189 -7.71 -24.81 0.45
CA ASP A 189 -8.51 -25.31 -0.68
C ASP A 189 -7.90 -26.57 -1.32
N SER A 190 -6.63 -26.84 -1.03
CA SER A 190 -5.89 -28.03 -1.51
C SER A 190 -6.04 -29.27 -0.61
N VAL A 191 -6.77 -29.17 0.52
CA VAL A 191 -6.98 -30.25 1.52
C VAL A 191 -8.44 -30.68 1.53
#